data_AF-A0A497EVQ7-F1
#
_entry.id   AF-A0A497EVQ7-F1
#
_cell.length_a   1.000
_cell.length_b   1.000
_cell.length_c   1.000
_cell.angle_alpha   90.00
_cell.angle_beta   90.00
_cell.angle_gamma   90.00
#
_symmetry.space_group_name_H-M   'P 1'
#
loop_
_entity.id
_entity.type
_entity.pdbx_description
1 polymer ?
#
loop_
_entity_poly.entity_id
_entity_poly.type
_entity_poly.pdbx_seq_one_letter_code
_entity_poly.pdbx_strand_id
1 'polypeptide(L)'
;MYIGKITPFRGKVVVAVYDLSSKKKPTLSNKVEVSGRYVGSRMVKNVCYVITQHPIFLSNYIILPVVNGDAVSVKDIVCFRGDYPQVFTIVLALNVDSGDFNKEVFMTGVSSYIYMSRKNLYLLTQGRFYAYEILREIAKAVGVKPLTSRGEDIDNLKSMVVKLEDLFNQLPSEKRAKIWKEIHDKLWRIYGVKTLIYRFSIEGLSFKAEAKGEVPGRVLDQFSMDEYDGFFRVATTSRGLDGRKNNVYVLDMNLRIVGKLEGLAKGERVYAARYLGDKMFLVTYRVVDPLFTIDLSNPYKPEVIGYLKIPGFSEYLHPYGHYLIGIGRNGDWNGRGGGVKVSLFDISNLEKPVEVSSVTLNEATWSPVFTDHKAFLINSEEKYIAIPTYGKVDSVYVIGLRDGCLSLRGFIEHDDVKRAVFIGDSIYTISANLVKAVSSTSLELICEVPLTEILA
;
A
#
# COMPACT_ATOMS: atom_id res chain seq x y z
N MET A 1 41.07 -13.19 -3.85
CA MET A 1 41.54 -11.92 -3.26
C MET A 1 40.54 -11.52 -2.18
N TYR A 2 40.91 -11.72 -0.91
CA TYR A 2 40.11 -11.35 0.26
C TYR A 2 40.18 -9.82 0.39
N ILE A 3 39.14 -9.11 -0.05
CA ILE A 3 39.01 -7.67 0.21
C ILE A 3 38.32 -7.55 1.57
N GLY A 4 39.08 -7.21 2.59
CA GLY A 4 38.63 -7.17 3.98
C GLY A 4 37.44 -6.24 4.20
N LYS A 5 36.61 -6.59 5.20
CA LYS A 5 35.73 -5.74 6.04
C LYS A 5 35.15 -4.44 5.43
N ILE A 6 34.86 -4.37 4.14
CA ILE A 6 33.97 -3.33 3.62
C ILE A 6 32.59 -3.75 4.08
N THR A 7 32.16 -3.21 5.23
CA THR A 7 30.80 -3.35 5.73
C THR A 7 29.91 -2.69 4.68
N PRO A 8 29.15 -3.45 3.88
CA PRO A 8 28.35 -2.86 2.83
C PRO A 8 27.36 -1.88 3.46
N PHE A 9 27.26 -0.69 2.86
CA PHE A 9 26.41 0.42 3.31
C PHE A 9 25.05 -0.10 3.80
N ARG A 10 24.89 -0.16 5.13
CA ARG A 10 23.65 -0.58 5.77
C ARG A 10 22.74 0.62 5.79
N GLY A 11 21.68 0.61 4.97
CA GLY A 11 20.51 1.43 5.29
C GLY A 11 20.15 1.16 6.77
N LYS A 12 19.98 2.22 7.55
CA LYS A 12 19.75 2.15 8.98
C LYS A 12 18.53 3.00 9.31
N VAL A 13 17.60 2.40 10.03
CA VAL A 13 16.44 3.08 10.61
C VAL A 13 16.73 3.26 12.09
N VAL A 14 16.58 4.48 12.56
CA VAL A 14 16.67 4.82 13.99
C VAL A 14 15.27 5.14 14.47
N VAL A 15 14.81 4.40 15.48
CA VAL A 15 13.57 4.66 16.20
C VAL A 15 13.95 5.33 17.51
N ALA A 16 13.70 6.63 17.61
CA ALA A 16 13.96 7.43 18.80
C ALA A 16 12.63 7.77 19.49
N VAL A 17 12.57 7.57 20.81
CA VAL A 17 11.44 7.93 21.65
C VAL A 17 11.87 9.09 22.53
N TYR A 18 11.07 10.15 22.55
CA TYR A 18 11.33 11.34 23.36
C TYR A 18 10.25 11.48 24.42
N ASP A 19 10.67 11.75 25.65
CA ASP A 19 9.80 12.22 26.73
C ASP A 19 9.50 13.72 26.52
N LEU A 20 8.22 14.04 26.42
CA LEU A 20 7.69 15.38 26.18
C LEU A 20 7.05 16.00 27.44
N SER A 21 7.26 15.42 28.62
CA SER A 21 6.79 15.97 29.91
C SER A 21 7.28 17.41 30.10
N SER A 22 8.48 17.73 29.61
CA SER A 22 8.94 19.11 29.42
C SER A 22 8.94 19.48 27.94
N LYS A 23 7.89 20.19 27.48
CA LYS A 23 7.77 20.65 26.09
C LYS A 23 8.92 21.56 25.63
N LYS A 24 9.55 22.31 26.56
CA LYS A 24 10.68 23.20 26.27
C LYS A 24 12.01 22.44 26.16
N LYS A 25 12.09 21.23 26.70
CA LYS A 25 13.32 20.43 26.72
C LYS A 25 12.96 18.95 26.59
N PRO A 26 12.54 18.49 25.39
CA PRO A 26 12.37 17.07 25.12
C PRO A 26 13.65 16.29 25.44
N THR A 27 13.51 15.13 26.08
CA THR A 27 14.65 14.26 26.40
C THR A 27 14.51 12.93 25.70
N LEU A 28 15.58 12.44 25.08
CA LEU A 28 15.61 11.11 24.47
C LEU A 28 15.48 10.06 25.58
N SER A 29 14.39 9.28 25.57
CA SER A 29 14.14 8.23 26.56
C SER A 29 14.67 6.88 26.07
N ASN A 30 14.42 6.55 24.80
CA ASN A 30 14.81 5.28 24.20
C ASN A 30 15.28 5.44 22.76
N LYS A 31 16.15 4.53 22.33
CA LYS A 31 16.65 4.48 20.96
C LYS A 31 16.89 3.04 20.53
N VAL A 32 16.26 2.64 19.43
CA VAL A 32 16.50 1.34 18.79
C VAL A 32 16.96 1.56 17.35
N GLU A 33 18.00 0.84 16.96
CA GLU A 33 18.58 0.90 15.63
C GLU A 33 18.33 -0.41 14.89
N VAL A 34 17.75 -0.33 13.70
CA VAL A 34 17.39 -1.50 12.89
C VAL A 34 17.92 -1.33 11.48
N SER A 35 18.56 -2.37 10.95
CA SER A 35 19.05 -2.38 9.58
C SER A 35 17.91 -2.39 8.55
N GLY A 36 18.20 -1.92 7.34
CA GLY A 36 17.27 -1.90 6.22
C GLY A 36 16.72 -0.52 5.92
N ARG A 37 15.74 -0.48 5.01
CA ARG A 37 14.98 0.71 4.65
C ARG A 37 13.64 0.69 5.38
N TYR A 38 13.18 1.86 5.83
CA TYR A 38 11.87 2.01 6.45
C TYR A 38 10.76 1.71 5.44
N VAL A 39 9.81 0.87 5.83
CA VAL A 39 8.61 0.56 5.03
C VAL A 39 7.39 1.27 5.60
N GLY A 40 7.24 1.23 6.92
CA GLY A 40 6.09 1.83 7.59
C GLY A 40 6.11 1.53 9.09
N SER A 41 5.29 2.26 9.83
CA SER A 41 5.06 2.01 11.24
C SER A 41 3.58 2.12 11.59
N ARG A 42 3.19 1.45 12.67
CA ARG A 42 1.83 1.44 13.22
C ARG A 42 1.92 1.39 14.73
N MET A 43 0.98 2.02 15.42
CA MET A 43 0.93 2.03 16.87
C MET A 43 -0.38 1.44 17.33
N VAL A 44 -0.31 0.51 18.28
CA VAL A 44 -1.47 -0.03 18.99
C VAL A 44 -1.21 0.12 20.47
N LYS A 45 -2.04 0.93 21.15
CA LYS A 45 -1.80 1.36 22.53
C LYS A 45 -0.40 1.98 22.66
N ASN A 46 0.45 1.47 23.54
CA ASN A 46 1.81 1.93 23.78
C ASN A 46 2.89 1.18 22.97
N VAL A 47 2.52 0.28 22.06
CA VAL A 47 3.49 -0.47 21.24
C VAL A 47 3.55 0.11 19.83
N CYS A 48 4.73 0.56 19.45
CA CYS A 48 5.08 1.01 18.10
C CYS A 48 5.71 -0.16 17.31
N TYR A 49 5.05 -0.53 16.23
CA TYR A 49 5.47 -1.55 15.29
C TYR A 49 6.17 -0.87 14.12
N VAL A 50 7.45 -1.17 13.90
CA VAL A 50 8.26 -0.60 12.83
C VAL A 50 8.71 -1.71 11.89
N ILE A 51 8.39 -1.56 10.61
CA ILE A 51 8.72 -2.53 9.57
C ILE A 51 9.88 -1.96 8.75
N THR A 52 10.95 -2.73 8.66
CA THR A 52 12.10 -2.41 7.78
C THR A 52 12.40 -3.57 6.83
N GLN A 53 13.01 -3.27 5.69
CA GLN A 53 13.45 -4.28 4.74
C GLN A 53 14.93 -4.15 4.41
N HIS A 54 15.66 -5.26 4.61
CA HIS A 54 17.09 -5.39 4.35
C HIS A 54 17.32 -6.39 3.21
N PRO A 55 18.05 -6.04 2.13
CA PRO A 55 18.38 -7.00 1.06
C PRO A 55 19.06 -8.26 1.60
N ILE A 56 18.65 -9.45 1.14
CA ILE A 56 19.29 -10.70 1.56
C ILE A 56 20.69 -10.80 0.96
N PHE A 57 20.80 -10.48 -0.33
CA PHE A 57 22.03 -10.60 -1.10
C PHE A 57 22.58 -9.22 -1.45
N LEU A 58 23.89 -9.09 -1.31
CA LEU A 58 24.67 -8.08 -2.00
C LEU A 58 25.80 -8.78 -2.77
N SER A 59 25.72 -8.70 -4.09
CA SER A 59 26.55 -9.53 -4.98
C SER A 59 26.39 -11.01 -4.61
N ASN A 60 27.46 -11.67 -4.14
CA ASN A 60 27.46 -13.10 -3.80
C ASN A 60 27.44 -13.36 -2.28
N TYR A 61 27.21 -12.34 -1.45
CA TYR A 61 27.24 -12.45 0.01
C TYR A 61 25.85 -12.28 0.61
N ILE A 62 25.54 -13.11 1.60
CA ILE A 62 24.38 -12.94 2.47
C ILE A 62 24.73 -11.92 3.55
N ILE A 63 23.92 -10.87 3.69
CA ILE A 63 24.09 -9.88 4.75
C ILE A 63 22.97 -10.06 5.76
N LEU A 64 23.32 -10.53 6.96
CA LEU A 64 22.35 -10.68 8.03
C LEU A 64 21.88 -9.31 8.53
N PRO A 65 20.58 -9.17 8.85
CA PRO A 65 20.07 -7.94 9.41
C PRO A 65 20.63 -7.73 10.82
N VAL A 66 20.67 -6.47 11.23
CA VAL A 66 21.26 -6.04 12.49
C VAL A 66 20.28 -5.21 13.28
N VAL A 67 20.20 -5.46 14.58
CA VAL A 67 19.44 -4.65 15.54
C VAL A 67 20.34 -4.27 16.70
N ASN A 68 20.45 -2.98 17.00
CA ASN A 68 21.37 -2.41 18.01
C ASN A 68 22.83 -2.87 17.88
N GLY A 69 23.29 -3.11 16.65
CA GLY A 69 24.66 -3.58 16.38
C GLY A 69 24.80 -5.10 16.33
N ASP A 70 23.85 -5.85 16.89
CA ASP A 70 23.87 -7.31 16.91
C ASP A 70 23.25 -7.91 15.64
N ALA A 71 23.99 -8.81 14.99
CA ALA A 71 23.48 -9.57 13.85
C ALA A 71 22.43 -10.58 14.32
N VAL A 72 21.31 -10.64 13.61
CA VAL A 72 20.26 -11.63 13.88
C VAL A 72 20.78 -13.02 13.52
N SER A 73 20.61 -13.97 14.44
CA SER A 73 20.99 -15.38 14.24
C SER A 73 20.18 -16.00 13.11
N VAL A 74 20.83 -16.79 12.25
CA VAL A 74 20.16 -17.51 11.15
C VAL A 74 19.03 -18.42 11.64
N LYS A 75 19.13 -18.94 12.88
CA LYS A 75 18.11 -19.82 13.48
C LYS A 75 16.81 -19.07 13.83
N ASP A 76 16.90 -17.75 14.00
CA ASP A 76 15.78 -16.90 14.39
C ASP A 76 15.10 -16.26 13.16
N ILE A 77 15.54 -16.63 11.96
CA ILE A 77 14.98 -16.13 10.70
C ILE A 77 13.91 -17.09 10.21
N VAL A 78 12.68 -16.60 10.14
CA VAL A 78 11.52 -17.37 9.69
C VAL A 78 11.46 -17.42 8.16
N CYS A 79 11.41 -18.62 7.62
CA CYS A 79 11.32 -18.89 6.18
C CYS A 79 9.95 -19.44 5.79
N PHE A 80 9.30 -18.81 4.82
CA PHE A 80 8.06 -19.34 4.24
C PHE A 80 8.36 -20.29 3.08
N ARG A 81 7.85 -21.53 3.16
CA ARG A 81 8.06 -22.53 2.10
C ARG A 81 7.46 -22.06 0.77
N GLY A 82 8.19 -22.34 -0.31
CA GLY A 82 7.76 -22.04 -1.67
C GLY A 82 8.03 -20.61 -2.13
N ASP A 83 8.43 -19.69 -1.23
CA ASP A 83 8.71 -18.30 -1.61
C ASP A 83 10.09 -18.08 -2.22
N TYR A 84 10.19 -16.89 -2.81
CA TYR A 84 11.40 -16.32 -3.39
C TYR A 84 11.76 -15.06 -2.63
N PRO A 85 12.38 -15.21 -1.46
CA PRO A 85 12.67 -14.07 -0.63
C PRO A 85 13.79 -13.24 -1.27
N GLN A 86 13.60 -11.93 -1.27
CA GLN A 86 14.56 -10.94 -1.78
C GLN A 86 15.13 -10.10 -0.66
N VAL A 87 14.37 -9.98 0.42
CA VAL A 87 14.69 -9.16 1.58
C VAL A 87 14.39 -9.91 2.86
N PHE A 88 15.16 -9.61 3.90
CA PHE A 88 14.74 -9.78 5.28
C PHE A 88 13.77 -8.65 5.62
N THR A 89 12.54 -9.00 5.95
CA THR A 89 11.59 -8.09 6.57
C THR A 89 11.75 -8.20 8.08
N ILE A 90 12.10 -7.10 8.73
CA ILE A 90 12.25 -7.02 10.17
C ILE A 90 11.02 -6.29 10.72
N VAL A 91 10.34 -6.90 11.68
CA VAL A 91 9.25 -6.29 12.42
C VAL A 91 9.74 -6.05 13.84
N LEU A 92 9.90 -4.78 14.21
CA LEU A 92 10.25 -4.36 15.57
C LEU A 92 8.97 -3.94 16.30
N ALA A 93 8.62 -4.57 17.42
CA ALA A 93 7.69 -3.98 18.39
C ALA A 93 8.48 -3.30 19.48
N LEU A 94 8.23 -2.01 19.71
CA LEU A 94 8.83 -1.21 20.77
C LEU A 94 7.71 -0.68 21.68
N ASN A 95 7.76 -1.00 22.96
CA ASN A 95 6.98 -0.33 23.97
C ASN A 95 7.56 1.06 24.19
N VAL A 96 6.79 2.11 23.91
CA VAL A 96 7.26 3.50 23.98
C VAL A 96 7.41 4.02 25.41
N ASP A 97 6.76 3.37 26.38
CA ASP A 97 6.82 3.76 27.79
C ASP A 97 8.02 3.10 28.48
N SER A 98 8.18 1.78 28.34
CA SER A 98 9.25 1.04 29.02
C SER A 98 10.56 0.99 28.25
N GLY A 99 10.52 1.15 26.92
CA GLY A 99 11.68 0.94 26.05
C GLY A 99 11.93 -0.52 25.67
N ASP A 100 11.18 -1.46 26.27
CA ASP A 100 11.28 -2.88 25.93
C ASP A 100 10.89 -3.09 24.48
N PHE A 101 11.64 -3.91 23.78
CA PHE A 101 11.34 -4.25 22.40
C PHE A 101 11.53 -5.73 22.13
N ASN A 102 10.81 -6.20 21.12
CA ASN A 102 11.01 -7.50 20.51
C ASN A 102 11.14 -7.34 19.00
N LYS A 103 11.79 -8.31 18.34
CA LYS A 103 11.99 -8.31 16.90
C LYS A 103 11.71 -9.70 16.34
N GLU A 104 11.08 -9.73 15.17
CA GLU A 104 10.98 -10.91 14.34
C GLU A 104 11.55 -10.62 12.96
N VAL A 105 12.21 -11.61 12.37
CA VAL A 105 12.82 -11.49 11.04
C VAL A 105 12.28 -12.57 10.12
N PHE A 106 11.74 -12.12 8.99
CA PHE A 106 11.12 -12.97 8.00
C PHE A 106 11.84 -12.86 6.66
N MET A 107 12.00 -13.98 5.96
CA MET A 107 12.44 -13.98 4.57
C MET A 107 11.23 -13.83 3.64
N THR A 108 11.13 -12.69 2.96
CA THR A 108 9.96 -12.34 2.13
C THR A 108 10.36 -11.68 0.81
N GLY A 109 9.38 -11.49 -0.08
CA GLY A 109 9.54 -10.55 -1.21
C GLY A 109 9.65 -9.10 -0.73
N VAL A 110 10.08 -8.21 -1.63
CA VAL A 110 10.02 -6.75 -1.37
C VAL A 110 8.56 -6.38 -1.14
N SER A 111 8.30 -5.71 -0.01
CA SER A 111 6.94 -5.35 0.39
C SER A 111 6.39 -4.33 -0.59
N SER A 112 5.14 -4.55 -0.99
CA SER A 112 4.36 -3.55 -1.71
C SER A 112 3.62 -2.67 -0.71
N TYR A 113 2.97 -3.26 0.31
CA TYR A 113 2.16 -2.54 1.30
C TYR A 113 2.08 -3.29 2.63
N ILE A 114 1.74 -2.55 3.69
CA ILE A 114 1.41 -3.10 5.02
C ILE A 114 -0.02 -2.70 5.40
N TYR A 115 -0.72 -3.60 6.09
CA TYR A 115 -1.97 -3.30 6.78
C TYR A 115 -1.91 -3.85 8.19
N MET A 116 -2.60 -3.21 9.13
CA MET A 116 -2.59 -3.65 10.52
C MET A 116 -3.94 -3.34 11.16
N SER A 117 -4.54 -4.38 11.74
CA SER A 117 -5.68 -4.27 12.64
C SER A 117 -5.19 -4.21 14.09
N ARG A 118 -6.11 -4.28 15.06
CA ARG A 118 -5.73 -4.34 16.48
C ARG A 118 -5.10 -5.68 16.90
N LYS A 119 -5.31 -6.75 16.12
CA LYS A 119 -4.91 -8.12 16.45
C LYS A 119 -4.01 -8.77 15.41
N ASN A 120 -3.92 -8.21 14.20
CA ASN A 120 -3.11 -8.77 13.13
C ASN A 120 -2.32 -7.69 12.40
N LEU A 121 -1.12 -8.07 11.96
CA LEU A 121 -0.32 -7.36 10.98
C LEU A 121 -0.31 -8.17 9.67
N TYR A 122 -0.47 -7.47 8.56
CA TYR A 122 -0.45 -8.06 7.22
C TYR A 122 0.68 -7.43 6.40
N LEU A 123 1.48 -8.30 5.80
CA LEU A 123 2.54 -7.93 4.86
C LEU A 123 2.14 -8.40 3.47
N LEU A 124 2.16 -7.49 2.50
CA LEU A 124 1.83 -7.81 1.12
C LEU A 124 3.07 -7.68 0.25
N THR A 125 3.36 -8.72 -0.53
CA THR A 125 4.48 -8.72 -1.49
C THR A 125 3.99 -9.11 -2.86
N GLN A 126 4.68 -8.64 -3.90
CA GLN A 126 4.42 -9.14 -5.24
C GLN A 126 5.03 -10.54 -5.41
N GLY A 127 4.19 -11.50 -5.75
CA GLY A 127 4.65 -12.80 -6.21
C GLY A 127 5.43 -12.61 -7.51
N ARG A 128 6.69 -13.04 -7.51
CA ARG A 128 7.48 -13.17 -8.74
C ARG A 128 7.46 -14.61 -9.19
N PHE A 129 7.46 -14.77 -10.51
CA PHE A 129 7.59 -16.05 -11.17
C PHE A 129 8.98 -16.16 -11.76
N TYR A 130 9.51 -17.37 -11.74
CA TYR A 130 10.78 -17.68 -12.38
C TYR A 130 10.53 -18.72 -13.47
N ALA A 131 11.27 -18.60 -14.57
CA ALA A 131 11.17 -19.48 -15.74
C ALA A 131 11.29 -20.97 -15.39
N TYR A 132 11.93 -21.34 -14.27
CA TYR A 132 12.02 -22.74 -13.84
C TYR A 132 10.65 -23.37 -13.50
N GLU A 133 9.67 -22.63 -12.95
CA GLU A 133 8.34 -23.20 -12.66
C GLU A 133 7.61 -23.56 -13.95
N ILE A 134 7.81 -22.72 -14.97
CA ILE A 134 7.29 -22.91 -16.32
C ILE A 134 7.91 -24.15 -16.93
N LEU A 135 9.24 -24.25 -16.92
CA LEU A 135 9.96 -25.41 -17.45
C LEU A 135 9.60 -26.70 -16.72
N ARG A 136 9.36 -26.62 -15.41
CA ARG A 136 8.90 -27.75 -14.62
C ARG A 136 7.51 -28.25 -15.05
N GLU A 137 6.56 -27.34 -15.25
CA GLU A 137 5.21 -27.70 -15.71
C GLU A 137 5.22 -28.19 -17.17
N ILE A 138 6.04 -27.58 -18.04
CA ILE A 138 6.27 -28.06 -19.41
C ILE A 138 6.84 -29.48 -19.38
N ALA A 139 7.92 -29.71 -18.63
CA ALA A 139 8.56 -31.01 -18.51
C ALA A 139 7.58 -32.10 -18.06
N LYS A 140 6.75 -31.81 -17.04
CA LYS A 140 5.66 -32.72 -16.62
C LYS A 140 4.67 -33.01 -17.76
N ALA A 141 4.25 -31.99 -18.49
CA ALA A 141 3.27 -32.12 -19.57
C ALA A 141 3.82 -32.94 -20.77
N VAL A 142 5.11 -32.85 -21.04
CA VAL A 142 5.77 -33.61 -22.12
C VAL A 142 6.38 -34.95 -21.66
N GLY A 143 6.19 -35.33 -20.40
CA GLY A 143 6.68 -36.60 -19.85
C GLY A 143 8.20 -36.64 -19.59
N VAL A 144 8.85 -35.49 -19.50
CA VAL A 144 10.27 -35.37 -19.15
C VAL A 144 10.41 -35.19 -17.64
N LYS A 145 11.44 -35.82 -17.06
CA LYS A 145 11.72 -35.69 -15.63
C LYS A 145 11.93 -34.19 -15.29
N PRO A 146 11.08 -33.60 -14.43
CA PRO A 146 11.19 -32.20 -14.08
C PRO A 146 12.48 -31.92 -13.31
N LEU A 147 13.05 -30.72 -13.48
CA LEU A 147 14.16 -30.25 -12.65
C LEU A 147 13.81 -30.38 -11.16
N THR A 148 14.76 -30.93 -10.41
CA THR A 148 14.59 -31.20 -8.97
C THR A 148 15.12 -30.08 -8.09
N SER A 149 15.91 -29.12 -8.62
CA SER A 149 16.50 -28.07 -7.80
C SER A 149 16.43 -26.66 -8.41
N ARG A 150 16.36 -25.67 -7.52
CA ARG A 150 16.24 -24.22 -7.82
C ARG A 150 17.59 -23.54 -8.11
N GLY A 151 18.70 -24.28 -8.17
CA GLY A 151 20.08 -23.74 -8.21
C GLY A 151 20.95 -24.26 -9.35
N GLU A 152 20.35 -24.80 -10.41
CA GLU A 152 21.14 -25.24 -11.58
C GLU A 152 21.63 -24.07 -12.44
N ASP A 153 22.80 -24.29 -13.04
CA ASP A 153 23.50 -23.38 -13.94
C ASP A 153 22.58 -22.88 -15.07
N ILE A 154 22.70 -21.59 -15.42
CA ILE A 154 21.94 -20.96 -16.51
C ILE A 154 22.13 -21.73 -17.83
N ASP A 155 23.29 -22.33 -18.04
CA ASP A 155 23.58 -23.11 -19.24
C ASP A 155 22.88 -24.49 -19.25
N ASN A 156 22.60 -25.08 -18.08
CA ASN A 156 21.72 -26.26 -17.97
C ASN A 156 20.25 -25.89 -18.25
N LEU A 157 19.80 -24.72 -17.80
CA LEU A 157 18.46 -24.21 -18.12
C LEU A 157 18.30 -23.99 -19.63
N LYS A 158 19.28 -23.36 -20.30
CA LYS A 158 19.26 -23.14 -21.76
C LYS A 158 19.23 -24.46 -22.53
N SER A 159 20.12 -25.40 -22.20
CA SER A 159 20.18 -26.70 -22.90
C SER A 159 18.90 -27.52 -22.71
N MET A 160 18.24 -27.41 -21.55
CA MET A 160 16.96 -28.06 -21.31
C MET A 160 15.80 -27.37 -22.05
N VAL A 161 15.79 -26.04 -22.14
CA VAL A 161 14.80 -25.30 -22.96
C VAL A 161 14.85 -25.80 -24.40
N VAL A 162 16.04 -25.89 -24.99
CA VAL A 162 16.23 -26.40 -26.36
C VAL A 162 15.69 -27.82 -26.49
N LYS A 163 16.03 -28.73 -25.56
CA LYS A 163 15.51 -30.11 -25.57
C LYS A 163 13.98 -30.18 -25.45
N LEU A 164 13.39 -29.37 -24.59
CA LEU A 164 11.93 -29.32 -24.41
C LEU A 164 11.24 -28.75 -25.64
N GLU A 165 11.83 -27.75 -26.28
CA GLU A 165 11.35 -27.16 -27.54
C GLU A 165 11.39 -28.19 -28.67
N ASP A 166 12.49 -28.91 -28.84
CA ASP A 166 12.63 -29.97 -29.85
C ASP A 166 11.59 -31.07 -29.66
N LEU A 167 11.45 -31.59 -28.43
CA LEU A 167 10.47 -32.61 -28.08
C LEU A 167 9.03 -32.12 -28.29
N PHE A 168 8.75 -30.87 -27.91
CA PHE A 168 7.43 -30.28 -28.09
C PHE A 168 7.08 -30.13 -29.57
N ASN A 169 8.03 -29.68 -30.39
CA ASN A 169 7.82 -29.46 -31.83
C ASN A 169 7.63 -30.77 -32.63
N GLN A 170 8.12 -31.90 -32.13
CA GLN A 170 7.90 -33.22 -32.72
C GLN A 170 6.49 -33.79 -32.48
N LEU A 171 5.70 -33.18 -31.59
CA LEU A 171 4.35 -33.66 -31.30
C LEU A 171 3.34 -33.28 -32.41
N PRO A 172 2.32 -34.13 -32.67
CA PRO A 172 1.19 -33.79 -33.53
C PRO A 172 0.54 -32.46 -33.12
N SER A 173 0.03 -31.70 -34.10
CA SER A 173 -0.57 -30.37 -33.89
C SER A 173 -1.67 -30.37 -32.82
N GLU A 174 -2.53 -31.38 -32.80
CA GLU A 174 -3.61 -31.52 -31.80
C GLU A 174 -3.07 -31.76 -30.38
N LYS A 175 -2.03 -32.58 -30.24
CA LYS A 175 -1.35 -32.80 -28.95
C LYS A 175 -0.63 -31.54 -28.49
N ARG A 176 0.05 -30.83 -29.40
CA ARG A 176 0.66 -29.52 -29.12
C ARG A 176 -0.38 -28.52 -28.68
N ALA A 177 -1.54 -28.45 -29.34
CA ALA A 177 -2.61 -27.53 -28.97
C ALA A 177 -3.21 -27.84 -27.60
N LYS A 178 -3.42 -29.13 -27.27
CA LYS A 178 -3.89 -29.56 -25.95
C LYS A 178 -2.88 -29.25 -24.85
N ILE A 179 -1.61 -29.59 -25.06
CA ILE A 179 -0.53 -29.28 -24.12
C ILE A 179 -0.37 -27.77 -23.98
N TRP A 180 -0.42 -27.01 -25.08
CA TRP A 180 -0.40 -25.54 -25.02
C TRP A 180 -1.58 -24.98 -24.25
N LYS A 181 -2.78 -25.54 -24.39
CA LYS A 181 -3.96 -25.09 -23.62
C LYS A 181 -3.79 -25.35 -22.12
N GLU A 182 -3.35 -26.55 -21.74
CA GLU A 182 -3.08 -26.90 -20.33
C GLU A 182 -1.93 -26.08 -19.74
N ILE A 183 -0.86 -25.88 -20.51
CA ILE A 183 0.26 -25.00 -20.16
C ILE A 183 -0.26 -23.57 -20.06
N HIS A 184 -1.06 -23.07 -21.00
CA HIS A 184 -1.56 -21.70 -21.04
C HIS A 184 -2.46 -21.39 -19.84
N ASP A 185 -3.39 -22.28 -19.48
CA ASP A 185 -4.29 -22.11 -18.34
C ASP A 185 -3.51 -22.09 -17.01
N LYS A 186 -2.47 -22.94 -16.90
CA LYS A 186 -1.53 -22.93 -15.75
C LYS A 186 -0.60 -21.72 -15.78
N LEU A 187 -0.08 -21.38 -16.96
CA LEU A 187 0.85 -20.29 -17.18
C LEU A 187 0.19 -18.96 -16.93
N TRP A 188 -1.10 -18.81 -17.19
CA TRP A 188 -1.86 -17.62 -16.83
C TRP A 188 -1.91 -17.44 -15.30
N ARG A 189 -2.11 -18.52 -14.52
CA ARG A 189 -1.91 -18.48 -13.05
C ARG A 189 -0.45 -18.17 -12.64
N ILE A 190 0.50 -18.43 -13.55
CA ILE A 190 1.95 -18.22 -13.37
C ILE A 190 2.46 -16.90 -14.02
N TYR A 191 1.68 -16.17 -14.81
CA TYR A 191 2.08 -14.91 -15.46
C TYR A 191 1.25 -13.74 -14.94
N GLY A 192 0.04 -14.00 -14.45
CA GLY A 192 -0.77 -13.01 -13.79
C GLY A 192 -0.03 -12.52 -12.54
N VAL A 193 0.27 -11.22 -12.48
CA VAL A 193 0.82 -10.63 -11.26
C VAL A 193 -0.08 -11.00 -10.10
N LYS A 194 0.48 -11.60 -9.06
CA LYS A 194 -0.25 -11.97 -7.84
C LYS A 194 0.31 -11.23 -6.64
N THR A 195 -0.53 -11.05 -5.65
CA THR A 195 -0.15 -10.50 -4.35
C THR A 195 -0.12 -11.63 -3.33
N LEU A 196 1.04 -11.85 -2.72
CA LEU A 196 1.20 -12.76 -1.59
C LEU A 196 0.91 -11.97 -0.31
N ILE A 197 0.14 -12.57 0.59
CA ILE A 197 -0.30 -11.97 1.85
C ILE A 197 0.24 -12.86 2.98
N TYR A 198 0.93 -12.26 3.95
CA TYR A 198 1.37 -12.91 5.17
C TYR A 198 0.62 -12.28 6.35
N ARG A 199 -0.01 -13.10 7.20
CA ARG A 199 -0.69 -12.65 8.42
C ARG A 199 0.13 -13.03 9.64
N PHE A 200 0.33 -12.05 10.51
CA PHE A 200 0.96 -12.21 11.80
C PHE A 200 -0.04 -11.81 12.88
N SER A 201 -0.27 -12.65 13.89
CA SER A 201 -0.98 -12.20 15.09
C SER A 201 -0.06 -11.33 15.92
N ILE A 202 -0.63 -10.31 16.56
CA ILE A 202 0.09 -9.37 17.43
C ILE A 202 -0.54 -9.34 18.82
N GLU A 203 0.31 -9.40 19.85
CA GLU A 203 -0.09 -9.26 21.24
C GLU A 203 1.01 -8.57 22.04
N GLY A 204 0.89 -7.24 22.18
CA GLY A 204 1.93 -6.43 22.83
C GLY A 204 3.25 -6.49 22.05
N LEU A 205 4.30 -7.02 22.69
CA LEU A 205 5.60 -7.24 22.04
C LEU A 205 5.70 -8.59 21.30
N SER A 206 4.68 -9.45 21.42
CA SER A 206 4.70 -10.79 20.83
C SER A 206 4.12 -10.80 19.42
N PHE A 207 4.71 -11.65 18.57
CA PHE A 207 4.36 -11.84 17.18
C PHE A 207 4.34 -13.33 16.84
N LYS A 208 3.41 -13.74 15.99
CA LYS A 208 3.40 -15.09 15.46
C LYS A 208 2.92 -15.10 14.02
N ALA A 209 3.69 -15.74 13.13
CA ALA A 209 3.23 -16.00 11.77
C ALA A 209 2.10 -17.03 11.79
N GLU A 210 0.91 -16.63 11.37
CA GLU A 210 -0.30 -17.45 11.47
C GLU A 210 -0.73 -18.03 10.12
N ALA A 211 -0.63 -17.24 9.05
CA ALA A 211 -1.11 -17.69 7.75
C ALA A 211 -0.38 -17.02 6.58
N LYS A 212 -0.43 -17.69 5.43
CA LYS A 212 0.01 -17.18 4.14
C LYS A 212 -1.06 -17.50 3.09
N GLY A 213 -1.42 -16.50 2.30
CA GLY A 213 -2.35 -16.65 1.18
C GLY A 213 -1.90 -15.88 -0.05
N GLU A 214 -2.68 -15.99 -1.11
CA GLU A 214 -2.41 -15.29 -2.35
C GLU A 214 -3.72 -14.86 -3.04
N VAL A 215 -3.68 -13.70 -3.70
CA VAL A 215 -4.77 -13.20 -4.54
C VAL A 215 -4.24 -12.78 -5.92
N PRO A 216 -4.99 -12.98 -7.01
CA PRO A 216 -4.64 -12.46 -8.31
C PRO A 216 -4.64 -10.92 -8.33
N GLY A 217 -3.73 -10.33 -9.09
CA GLY A 217 -3.60 -8.89 -9.29
C GLY A 217 -2.64 -8.20 -8.32
N ARG A 218 -2.48 -6.89 -8.53
CA ARG A 218 -1.73 -5.96 -7.67
C ARG A 218 -2.70 -5.19 -6.80
N VAL A 219 -2.38 -5.09 -5.52
CA VAL A 219 -3.05 -4.16 -4.59
C VAL A 219 -2.53 -2.75 -4.86
N LEU A 220 -3.43 -1.75 -4.84
CA LEU A 220 -3.06 -0.35 -5.09
C LEU A 220 -2.36 0.28 -3.89
N ASP A 221 -2.92 0.12 -2.68
CA ASP A 221 -2.40 0.74 -1.46
C ASP A 221 -3.00 0.10 -0.19
N GLN A 222 -2.74 0.73 0.97
CA GLN A 222 -3.29 0.30 2.25
C GLN A 222 -4.82 0.46 2.39
N PHE A 223 -5.47 1.31 1.60
CA PHE A 223 -6.92 1.53 1.65
C PHE A 223 -7.67 0.55 0.75
N SER A 224 -6.94 -0.13 -0.12
CA SER A 224 -7.40 -1.25 -0.92
C SER A 224 -7.52 -2.55 -0.13
N MET A 225 -7.29 -2.53 1.19
CA MET A 225 -7.44 -3.68 2.06
C MET A 225 -7.96 -3.31 3.45
N ASP A 226 -8.64 -4.26 4.08
CA ASP A 226 -8.97 -4.17 5.50
C ASP A 226 -9.19 -5.54 6.18
N GLU A 227 -9.37 -5.51 7.50
CA GLU A 227 -9.85 -6.63 8.29
C GLU A 227 -11.17 -6.26 8.96
N TYR A 228 -12.22 -7.05 8.71
CA TYR A 228 -13.55 -6.84 9.28
C TYR A 228 -14.23 -8.17 9.56
N ASP A 229 -14.82 -8.29 10.75
CA ASP A 229 -15.60 -9.45 11.20
C ASP A 229 -14.93 -10.83 10.96
N GLY A 230 -13.62 -10.93 11.21
CA GLY A 230 -12.88 -12.18 11.03
C GLY A 230 -12.51 -12.51 9.58
N PHE A 231 -12.63 -11.55 8.66
CA PHE A 231 -12.17 -11.68 7.28
C PHE A 231 -11.14 -10.60 6.92
N PHE A 232 -10.18 -10.97 6.08
CA PHE A 232 -9.30 -10.03 5.40
C PHE A 232 -9.85 -9.77 4.00
N ARG A 233 -10.05 -8.50 3.63
CA ARG A 233 -10.67 -8.11 2.35
C ARG A 233 -9.70 -7.26 1.56
N VAL A 234 -9.65 -7.46 0.25
CA VAL A 234 -8.64 -6.83 -0.60
C VAL A 234 -9.13 -6.60 -2.02
N ALA A 235 -8.81 -5.42 -2.56
CA ALA A 235 -9.07 -5.02 -3.93
C ALA A 235 -7.78 -5.06 -4.75
N THR A 236 -7.88 -5.56 -5.98
CA THR A 236 -6.72 -5.71 -6.87
C THR A 236 -7.02 -5.29 -8.29
N THR A 237 -5.99 -4.84 -9.01
CA THR A 237 -6.00 -4.77 -10.48
C THR A 237 -5.17 -5.90 -11.06
N SER A 238 -5.79 -6.69 -11.94
CA SER A 238 -5.16 -7.77 -12.71
C SER A 238 -5.16 -7.43 -14.20
N ARG A 239 -4.31 -8.09 -15.01
CA ARG A 239 -4.24 -7.87 -16.46
C ARG A 239 -4.34 -9.19 -17.21
N GLY A 240 -5.53 -9.50 -17.73
CA GLY A 240 -5.80 -10.65 -18.59
C GLY A 240 -5.67 -10.37 -20.09
N LEU A 241 -5.97 -11.41 -20.89
CA LEU A 241 -6.02 -11.33 -22.35
C LEU A 241 -7.06 -10.32 -22.86
N ASP A 242 -8.19 -10.25 -22.16
CA ASP A 242 -9.28 -9.29 -22.35
C ASP A 242 -8.98 -7.89 -21.77
N GLY A 243 -7.74 -7.67 -21.30
CA GLY A 243 -7.28 -6.39 -20.76
C GLY A 243 -7.21 -6.35 -19.24
N ARG A 244 -7.11 -5.12 -18.71
CA ARG A 244 -7.10 -4.91 -17.26
C ARG A 244 -8.47 -5.18 -16.66
N LYS A 245 -8.51 -5.70 -15.43
CA LYS A 245 -9.75 -5.94 -14.69
C LYS A 245 -9.49 -5.79 -13.20
N ASN A 246 -10.49 -5.25 -12.52
CA ASN A 246 -10.45 -5.00 -11.09
C ASN A 246 -11.25 -6.08 -10.36
N ASN A 247 -10.76 -6.49 -9.20
CA ASN A 247 -11.35 -7.57 -8.43
C ASN A 247 -11.38 -7.19 -6.95
N VAL A 248 -12.31 -7.79 -6.21
CA VAL A 248 -12.39 -7.76 -4.76
C VAL A 248 -12.40 -9.20 -4.27
N TYR A 249 -11.56 -9.51 -3.28
CA TYR A 249 -11.48 -10.82 -2.65
C TYR A 249 -11.71 -10.69 -1.16
N VAL A 250 -12.43 -11.67 -0.60
CA VAL A 250 -12.63 -11.85 0.83
C VAL A 250 -11.96 -13.16 1.23
N LEU A 251 -11.10 -13.10 2.24
CA LEU A 251 -10.30 -14.21 2.72
C LEU A 251 -10.60 -14.48 4.20
N ASP A 252 -10.64 -15.76 4.58
CA ASP A 252 -10.70 -16.13 6.00
C ASP A 252 -9.37 -15.84 6.72
N MET A 253 -9.32 -16.04 8.05
CA MET A 253 -8.10 -15.83 8.83
C MET A 253 -6.96 -16.83 8.50
N ASN A 254 -7.23 -17.90 7.76
CA ASN A 254 -6.19 -18.76 7.19
C ASN A 254 -5.72 -18.26 5.81
N LEU A 255 -6.19 -17.08 5.39
CA LEU A 255 -5.95 -16.44 4.10
C LEU A 255 -6.37 -17.30 2.91
N ARG A 256 -7.46 -18.08 3.07
CA ARG A 256 -8.13 -18.77 1.96
C ARG A 256 -9.24 -17.88 1.42
N ILE A 257 -9.32 -17.76 0.09
CA ILE A 257 -10.40 -17.00 -0.56
C ILE A 257 -11.73 -17.69 -0.29
N VAL A 258 -12.67 -16.97 0.34
CA VAL A 258 -14.03 -17.43 0.64
C VAL A 258 -15.09 -16.72 -0.19
N GLY A 259 -14.80 -15.50 -0.66
CA GLY A 259 -15.68 -14.74 -1.54
C GLY A 259 -14.86 -13.94 -2.56
N LYS A 260 -15.46 -13.67 -3.72
CA LYS A 260 -14.81 -12.95 -4.81
C LYS A 260 -15.82 -12.20 -5.68
N LEU A 261 -15.41 -11.03 -6.16
CA LEU A 261 -16.07 -10.22 -7.17
C LEU A 261 -15.01 -9.86 -8.20
N GLU A 262 -15.07 -10.45 -9.39
CA GLU A 262 -13.99 -10.37 -10.38
C GLU A 262 -14.46 -9.68 -11.66
N GLY A 263 -13.52 -9.06 -12.39
CA GLY A 263 -13.80 -8.52 -13.73
C GLY A 263 -14.51 -7.16 -13.77
N LEU A 264 -14.44 -6.39 -12.68
CA LEU A 264 -15.00 -5.04 -12.60
C LEU A 264 -14.25 -4.08 -13.54
N ALA A 265 -15.03 -3.24 -14.23
CA ALA A 265 -14.54 -2.15 -15.09
C ALA A 265 -13.39 -2.57 -16.03
N LYS A 266 -13.72 -3.40 -17.04
CA LYS A 266 -12.74 -3.93 -17.99
C LYS A 266 -11.99 -2.81 -18.71
N GLY A 267 -10.67 -2.92 -18.76
CA GLY A 267 -9.75 -1.92 -19.32
C GLY A 267 -9.31 -0.84 -18.33
N GLU A 268 -9.88 -0.79 -17.14
CA GLU A 268 -9.59 0.21 -16.11
C GLU A 268 -8.67 -0.34 -15.01
N ARG A 269 -8.16 0.52 -14.14
CA ARG A 269 -7.43 0.14 -12.93
C ARG A 269 -8.07 0.79 -11.70
N VAL A 270 -7.80 0.24 -10.52
CA VAL A 270 -8.18 0.87 -9.25
C VAL A 270 -7.34 2.13 -9.05
N TYR A 271 -7.99 3.21 -8.62
CA TYR A 271 -7.40 4.51 -8.30
C TYR A 271 -7.65 4.93 -6.85
N ALA A 272 -8.76 4.50 -6.26
CA ALA A 272 -8.98 4.60 -4.82
C ALA A 272 -9.89 3.47 -4.35
N ALA A 273 -9.76 3.11 -3.09
CA ALA A 273 -10.64 2.16 -2.43
C ALA A 273 -10.88 2.61 -0.99
N ARG A 274 -12.04 2.28 -0.43
CA ARG A 274 -12.33 2.51 0.98
C ARG A 274 -13.33 1.49 1.51
N TYR A 275 -13.05 0.91 2.67
CA TYR A 275 -13.95 0.01 3.37
C TYR A 275 -14.65 0.76 4.51
N LEU A 276 -15.94 0.50 4.68
CA LEU A 276 -16.80 1.02 5.76
C LEU A 276 -17.71 -0.10 6.25
N GLY A 277 -17.28 -0.82 7.29
CA GLY A 277 -18.05 -1.91 7.85
C GLY A 277 -18.32 -3.01 6.83
N ASP A 278 -19.58 -3.30 6.57
CA ASP A 278 -20.07 -4.25 5.57
C ASP A 278 -20.04 -3.71 4.13
N LYS A 279 -19.47 -2.53 3.87
CA LYS A 279 -19.49 -1.88 2.55
C LYS A 279 -18.10 -1.51 2.07
N MET A 280 -17.96 -1.40 0.75
CA MET A 280 -16.75 -0.91 0.12
C MET A 280 -17.07 0.05 -1.02
N PHE A 281 -16.25 1.08 -1.15
CA PHE A 281 -16.24 2.04 -2.24
C PHE A 281 -14.99 1.81 -3.09
N LEU A 282 -15.16 1.74 -4.40
CA LEU A 282 -14.07 1.47 -5.33
C LEU A 282 -14.14 2.45 -6.50
N VAL A 283 -13.05 3.17 -6.72
CA VAL A 283 -12.88 4.09 -7.84
C VAL A 283 -12.02 3.41 -8.89
N THR A 284 -12.54 3.29 -10.10
CA THR A 284 -11.77 2.85 -11.27
C THR A 284 -11.78 3.95 -12.31
N TYR A 285 -10.73 4.06 -13.13
CA TYR A 285 -10.68 5.13 -14.12
C TYR A 285 -10.00 4.72 -15.42
N ARG A 286 -10.58 5.19 -16.53
CA ARG A 286 -9.95 5.25 -17.86
C ARG A 286 -10.15 6.61 -18.53
N VAL A 287 -11.36 7.17 -18.45
CA VAL A 287 -11.74 8.51 -18.97
C VAL A 287 -12.76 9.20 -18.05
N VAL A 288 -13.65 8.43 -17.43
CA VAL A 288 -14.66 8.86 -16.43
C VAL A 288 -14.52 7.90 -15.24
N ASP A 289 -14.73 8.40 -14.02
CA ASP A 289 -14.65 7.63 -12.78
C ASP A 289 -16.01 7.07 -12.39
N PRO A 290 -16.25 5.76 -12.51
CA PRO A 290 -17.23 5.09 -11.68
C PRO A 290 -16.72 4.92 -10.24
N LEU A 291 -17.33 5.66 -9.31
CA LEU A 291 -17.36 5.33 -7.89
C LEU A 291 -18.36 4.17 -7.69
N PHE A 292 -17.87 2.95 -7.61
CA PHE A 292 -18.68 1.77 -7.27
C PHE A 292 -18.95 1.70 -5.78
N THR A 293 -20.16 1.25 -5.43
CA THR A 293 -20.53 0.83 -4.09
C THR A 293 -20.77 -0.68 -4.09
N ILE A 294 -20.09 -1.38 -3.19
CA ILE A 294 -20.01 -2.84 -3.13
C ILE A 294 -20.50 -3.28 -1.75
N ASP A 295 -21.46 -4.22 -1.74
CA ASP A 295 -21.89 -4.90 -0.53
C ASP A 295 -20.94 -6.05 -0.19
N LEU A 296 -20.52 -6.08 1.06
CA LEU A 296 -19.67 -7.09 1.67
C LEU A 296 -20.33 -7.69 2.93
N SER A 297 -21.63 -7.45 3.15
CA SER A 297 -22.41 -8.01 4.27
C SER A 297 -22.38 -9.54 4.29
N ASN A 298 -22.44 -10.17 3.12
CA ASN A 298 -22.16 -11.59 2.94
C ASN A 298 -20.71 -11.78 2.45
N PRO A 299 -19.78 -12.23 3.31
CA PRO A 299 -18.37 -12.39 2.93
C PRO A 299 -18.15 -13.43 1.83
N TYR A 300 -19.10 -14.35 1.60
CA TYR A 300 -19.02 -15.38 0.57
C TYR A 300 -19.56 -14.94 -0.79
N LYS A 301 -20.29 -13.82 -0.84
CA LYS A 301 -20.93 -13.31 -2.06
C LYS A 301 -20.88 -11.78 -2.13
N PRO A 302 -19.69 -11.18 -2.31
CA PRO A 302 -19.57 -9.74 -2.52
C PRO A 302 -20.23 -9.33 -3.85
N GLU A 303 -20.97 -8.22 -3.86
CA GLU A 303 -21.73 -7.77 -5.02
C GLU A 303 -21.75 -6.24 -5.19
N VAL A 304 -21.77 -5.76 -6.44
CA VAL A 304 -21.95 -4.34 -6.73
C VAL A 304 -23.42 -3.99 -6.53
N ILE A 305 -23.70 -2.99 -5.69
CA ILE A 305 -25.08 -2.54 -5.40
C ILE A 305 -25.39 -1.18 -6.02
N GLY A 306 -24.39 -0.35 -6.33
CA GLY A 306 -24.59 0.94 -6.97
C GLY A 306 -23.32 1.50 -7.59
N TYR A 307 -23.47 2.55 -8.38
CA TYR A 307 -22.33 3.31 -8.90
C TYR A 307 -22.71 4.75 -9.21
N LEU A 308 -21.73 5.65 -9.15
CA LEU A 308 -21.84 7.03 -9.60
C LEU A 308 -20.74 7.30 -10.64
N LYS A 309 -21.12 7.81 -11.81
CA LYS A 309 -20.16 8.24 -12.83
C LYS A 309 -20.03 9.75 -12.82
N ILE A 310 -18.81 10.25 -12.64
CA ILE A 310 -18.50 11.68 -12.72
C ILE A 310 -17.22 11.90 -13.54
N PRO A 311 -17.06 13.08 -14.16
CA PRO A 311 -15.83 13.41 -14.86
C PRO A 311 -14.71 13.74 -13.85
N GLY A 312 -13.47 13.48 -14.25
CA GLY A 312 -12.35 13.40 -13.31
C GLY A 312 -12.33 12.07 -12.55
N PHE A 313 -11.47 11.95 -11.54
CA PHE A 313 -11.40 10.76 -10.67
C PHE A 313 -10.80 11.04 -9.31
N SER A 314 -11.19 10.28 -8.30
CA SER A 314 -10.60 10.34 -6.95
C SER A 314 -9.35 9.46 -6.83
N GLU A 315 -8.29 10.01 -6.25
CA GLU A 315 -7.06 9.26 -5.87
C GLU A 315 -7.08 8.90 -4.37
N TYR A 316 -7.89 9.61 -3.57
CA TYR A 316 -8.06 9.36 -2.15
C TYR A 316 -9.53 9.53 -1.75
N LEU A 317 -10.01 8.63 -0.89
CA LEU A 317 -11.36 8.63 -0.35
C LEU A 317 -11.31 8.69 1.18
N HIS A 318 -12.01 9.65 1.78
CA HIS A 318 -12.09 9.84 3.21
C HIS A 318 -13.54 9.82 3.72
N PRO A 319 -13.92 8.84 4.55
CA PRO A 319 -15.25 8.80 5.17
C PRO A 319 -15.50 9.98 6.10
N TYR A 320 -16.71 10.56 6.02
CA TYR A 320 -17.15 11.64 6.90
C TYR A 320 -18.66 11.54 7.16
N GLY A 321 -19.04 10.84 8.24
CA GLY A 321 -20.46 10.55 8.53
C GLY A 321 -21.09 9.71 7.43
N HIS A 322 -22.24 10.14 6.90
CA HIS A 322 -22.87 9.56 5.71
C HIS A 322 -22.32 10.12 4.38
N TYR A 323 -21.23 10.87 4.42
CA TYR A 323 -20.52 11.36 3.25
C TYR A 323 -19.20 10.62 3.01
N LEU A 324 -18.74 10.69 1.77
CA LEU A 324 -17.39 10.31 1.35
C LEU A 324 -16.73 11.50 0.66
N ILE A 325 -15.59 11.95 1.18
CA ILE A 325 -14.80 13.02 0.57
C ILE A 325 -13.84 12.38 -0.43
N GLY A 326 -13.98 12.72 -1.70
CA GLY A 326 -13.04 12.35 -2.76
C GLY A 326 -12.04 13.47 -3.02
N ILE A 327 -10.75 13.14 -3.09
CA ILE A 327 -9.70 14.07 -3.49
C ILE A 327 -8.96 13.45 -4.67
N GLY A 328 -8.89 14.18 -5.77
CA GLY A 328 -8.31 13.65 -6.99
C GLY A 328 -8.16 14.69 -8.07
N ARG A 329 -8.28 14.26 -9.32
CA ARG A 329 -8.07 15.11 -10.49
C ARG A 329 -9.40 15.51 -11.12
N ASN A 330 -9.49 16.78 -11.48
CA ASN A 330 -10.59 17.26 -12.29
C ASN A 330 -10.43 16.81 -13.76
N GLY A 331 -11.55 16.72 -14.47
CA GLY A 331 -11.59 16.41 -15.89
C GLY A 331 -12.98 16.66 -16.47
N ASP A 332 -13.10 16.57 -17.78
CA ASP A 332 -14.35 16.50 -18.52
C ASP A 332 -14.63 15.05 -18.96
N TRP A 333 -15.74 14.83 -19.67
CA TRP A 333 -16.15 13.51 -20.16
C TRP A 333 -15.21 12.89 -21.20
N ASN A 334 -14.28 13.69 -21.75
CA ASN A 334 -13.25 13.24 -22.69
C ASN A 334 -11.89 13.06 -21.99
N GLY A 335 -11.84 13.20 -20.65
CA GLY A 335 -10.61 13.15 -19.86
C GLY A 335 -9.70 14.38 -20.05
N ARG A 336 -10.21 15.47 -20.63
CA ARG A 336 -9.51 16.76 -20.74
C ARG A 336 -9.79 17.60 -19.51
N GLY A 337 -8.78 18.31 -19.02
CA GLY A 337 -8.92 19.16 -17.85
C GLY A 337 -7.64 19.21 -17.04
N GLY A 338 -7.71 19.92 -15.94
CA GLY A 338 -6.63 20.10 -14.98
C GLY A 338 -7.20 20.62 -13.68
N GLY A 339 -6.39 20.65 -12.64
CA GLY A 339 -6.84 21.00 -11.31
C GLY A 339 -6.96 19.79 -10.39
N VAL A 340 -6.74 20.05 -9.09
CA VAL A 340 -7.15 19.14 -8.03
C VAL A 340 -8.64 19.35 -7.76
N LYS A 341 -9.44 18.28 -7.74
CA LYS A 341 -10.86 18.31 -7.40
C LYS A 341 -11.06 17.72 -6.01
N VAL A 342 -11.87 18.40 -5.21
CA VAL A 342 -12.43 17.86 -3.97
C VAL A 342 -13.93 17.67 -4.17
N SER A 343 -14.41 16.46 -3.96
CA SER A 343 -15.81 16.05 -4.13
C SER A 343 -16.38 15.59 -2.79
N LEU A 344 -17.65 15.87 -2.55
CA LEU A 344 -18.41 15.34 -1.43
C LEU A 344 -19.54 14.46 -1.98
N PHE A 345 -19.46 13.17 -1.70
CA PHE A 345 -20.45 12.19 -2.11
C PHE A 345 -21.37 11.85 -0.95
N ASP A 346 -22.69 11.92 -1.14
CA ASP A 346 -23.66 11.35 -0.21
C ASP A 346 -23.80 9.85 -0.49
N ILE A 347 -23.53 9.05 0.54
CA ILE A 347 -23.58 7.58 0.50
C ILE A 347 -24.70 7.01 1.39
N SER A 348 -25.69 7.82 1.76
CA SER A 348 -26.87 7.37 2.52
C SER A 348 -27.71 6.36 1.76
N ASN A 349 -27.77 6.48 0.42
CA ASN A 349 -28.33 5.48 -0.47
C ASN A 349 -27.22 4.86 -1.33
N LEU A 350 -26.81 3.64 -0.96
CA LEU A 350 -25.71 2.93 -1.60
C LEU A 350 -26.01 2.45 -3.02
N GLU A 351 -27.28 2.29 -3.37
CA GLU A 351 -27.68 1.95 -4.74
C GLU A 351 -27.53 3.14 -5.68
N LYS A 352 -27.63 4.35 -5.14
CA LYS A 352 -27.62 5.62 -5.89
C LYS A 352 -26.80 6.69 -5.16
N PRO A 353 -25.47 6.51 -5.01
CA PRO A 353 -24.61 7.54 -4.46
C PRO A 353 -24.63 8.79 -5.36
N VAL A 354 -24.54 9.98 -4.77
CA VAL A 354 -24.61 11.26 -5.50
C VAL A 354 -23.51 12.22 -5.07
N GLU A 355 -22.93 12.98 -6.01
CA GLU A 355 -22.03 14.10 -5.70
C GLU A 355 -22.88 15.32 -5.32
N VAL A 356 -22.91 15.68 -4.03
CA VAL A 356 -23.72 16.79 -3.52
C VAL A 356 -22.99 18.13 -3.58
N SER A 357 -21.65 18.11 -3.62
CA SER A 357 -20.85 19.32 -3.71
C SER A 357 -19.45 19.01 -4.24
N SER A 358 -18.82 19.98 -4.90
CA SER A 358 -17.42 19.89 -5.31
C SER A 358 -16.75 21.26 -5.39
N VAL A 359 -15.43 21.27 -5.19
CA VAL A 359 -14.56 22.43 -5.37
C VAL A 359 -13.40 22.02 -6.27
N THR A 360 -13.14 22.81 -7.31
CA THR A 360 -12.00 22.62 -8.21
C THR A 360 -10.93 23.68 -7.95
N LEU A 361 -9.71 23.22 -7.68
CA LEU A 361 -8.53 24.03 -7.47
C LEU A 361 -7.75 24.12 -8.79
N ASN A 362 -8.15 25.05 -9.66
CA ASN A 362 -7.65 25.13 -11.04
C ASN A 362 -6.13 25.37 -11.14
N GLU A 363 -5.55 26.08 -10.18
CA GLU A 363 -4.11 26.39 -10.17
C GLU A 363 -3.25 25.26 -9.57
N ALA A 364 -3.89 24.28 -8.90
CA ALA A 364 -3.22 23.11 -8.34
C ALA A 364 -3.15 21.98 -9.36
N THR A 365 -1.95 21.48 -9.67
CA THR A 365 -1.76 20.37 -10.62
C THR A 365 -1.59 19.03 -9.93
N TRP A 366 -1.19 19.04 -8.66
CA TRP A 366 -0.93 17.83 -7.87
C TRP A 366 -1.15 18.08 -6.38
N SER A 367 -1.38 17.02 -5.60
CA SER A 367 -1.46 17.09 -4.13
C SER A 367 -0.67 15.94 -3.49
N PRO A 368 0.11 16.20 -2.42
CA PRO A 368 0.70 15.16 -1.58
C PRO A 368 -0.30 14.10 -1.09
N VAL A 369 -1.59 14.43 -1.01
CA VAL A 369 -2.65 13.49 -0.62
C VAL A 369 -2.72 12.26 -1.54
N PHE A 370 -2.33 12.39 -2.82
CA PHE A 370 -2.39 11.30 -3.80
C PHE A 370 -1.39 10.17 -3.52
N THR A 371 -0.32 10.44 -2.77
CA THR A 371 0.71 9.43 -2.46
C THR A 371 0.89 9.24 -0.96
N ASP A 372 0.48 10.20 -0.14
CA ASP A 372 0.50 10.10 1.32
C ASP A 372 -0.74 10.75 1.95
N HIS A 373 -1.70 9.92 2.33
CA HIS A 373 -2.91 10.30 3.05
C HIS A 373 -2.67 11.12 4.32
N LYS A 374 -1.47 11.08 4.94
CA LYS A 374 -1.16 11.93 6.12
C LYS A 374 -1.05 13.41 5.76
N ALA A 375 -1.01 13.75 4.47
CA ALA A 375 -1.14 15.11 3.99
C ALA A 375 -2.55 15.70 4.16
N PHE A 376 -3.57 14.84 4.22
CA PHE A 376 -4.95 15.27 4.36
C PHE A 376 -5.25 15.63 5.81
N LEU A 377 -5.59 16.90 6.04
CA LEU A 377 -6.07 17.38 7.33
C LEU A 377 -7.60 17.46 7.30
N ILE A 378 -8.24 16.99 8.37
CA ILE A 378 -9.66 17.21 8.64
C ILE A 378 -9.83 17.72 10.07
N ASN A 379 -10.50 18.85 10.21
CA ASN A 379 -10.97 19.37 11.49
C ASN A 379 -12.51 19.24 11.52
N SER A 380 -12.98 18.17 12.14
CA SER A 380 -14.41 17.86 12.22
C SER A 380 -15.18 18.77 13.18
N GLU A 381 -14.50 19.45 14.11
CA GLU A 381 -15.10 20.39 15.05
C GLU A 381 -15.39 21.72 14.34
N GLU A 382 -14.36 22.29 13.70
CA GLU A 382 -14.43 23.57 12.97
C GLU A 382 -14.91 23.44 11.52
N LYS A 383 -15.27 22.21 11.11
CA LYS A 383 -15.92 21.90 9.84
C LYS A 383 -15.09 22.37 8.64
N TYR A 384 -13.82 21.99 8.58
CA TYR A 384 -12.96 22.21 7.42
C TYR A 384 -11.99 21.06 7.17
N ILE A 385 -11.47 21.02 5.95
CA ILE A 385 -10.33 20.22 5.55
C ILE A 385 -9.22 21.15 5.06
N ALA A 386 -7.98 20.68 5.15
CA ALA A 386 -6.85 21.38 4.53
C ALA A 386 -6.01 20.39 3.72
N ILE A 387 -5.66 20.79 2.50
CA ILE A 387 -4.90 19.95 1.58
C ILE A 387 -3.69 20.71 1.02
N PRO A 388 -2.46 20.21 1.21
CA PRO A 388 -1.32 20.75 0.50
C PRO A 388 -1.49 20.43 -1.00
N THR A 389 -1.01 21.33 -1.84
CA THR A 389 -1.06 21.22 -3.30
C THR A 389 0.16 21.85 -3.92
N TYR A 390 0.60 21.29 -5.05
CA TYR A 390 1.61 21.86 -5.92
C TYR A 390 0.99 22.30 -7.22
N GLY A 391 1.50 23.38 -7.79
CA GLY A 391 0.89 23.99 -8.95
C GLY A 391 1.59 25.28 -9.36
N LYS A 392 0.80 26.30 -9.68
CA LYS A 392 1.33 27.63 -9.96
C LYS A 392 2.00 28.25 -8.73
N VAL A 393 1.41 28.02 -7.55
CA VAL A 393 1.95 28.37 -6.24
C VAL A 393 1.73 27.19 -5.31
N ASP A 394 2.80 26.74 -4.66
CA ASP A 394 2.71 25.68 -3.65
C ASP A 394 1.98 26.23 -2.42
N SER A 395 0.89 25.56 -2.05
CA SER A 395 -0.06 26.11 -1.09
C SER A 395 -0.75 25.01 -0.28
N VAL A 396 -1.33 25.38 0.84
CA VAL A 396 -2.37 24.60 1.53
C VAL A 396 -3.71 25.25 1.30
N TYR A 397 -4.60 24.58 0.56
CA TYR A 397 -5.98 25.03 0.40
C TYR A 397 -6.81 24.62 1.61
N VAL A 398 -7.60 25.56 2.14
CA VAL A 398 -8.54 25.33 3.24
C VAL A 398 -9.95 25.37 2.70
N ILE A 399 -10.69 24.27 2.89
CA ILE A 399 -12.03 24.07 2.33
C ILE A 399 -13.00 23.81 3.49
N GLY A 400 -14.03 24.63 3.61
CA GLY A 400 -15.12 24.46 4.55
C GLY A 400 -16.03 23.30 4.16
N LEU A 401 -16.59 22.64 5.17
CA LEU A 401 -17.47 21.48 5.04
C LEU A 401 -18.70 21.66 5.95
N ARG A 402 -19.73 22.36 5.47
CA ARG A 402 -20.94 22.67 6.25
C ARG A 402 -22.18 22.28 5.48
N ASP A 403 -23.12 21.61 6.14
CA ASP A 403 -24.46 21.29 5.63
C ASP A 403 -24.48 20.63 4.24
N GLY A 404 -23.56 19.70 4.00
CA GLY A 404 -23.44 19.00 2.71
C GLY A 404 -22.79 19.82 1.59
N CYS A 405 -22.23 20.99 1.89
CA CYS A 405 -21.59 21.88 0.95
C CYS A 405 -20.09 22.04 1.25
N LEU A 406 -19.30 22.04 0.17
CA LEU A 406 -17.89 22.42 0.16
C LEU A 406 -17.76 23.90 -0.24
N SER A 407 -16.92 24.65 0.47
CA SER A 407 -16.61 26.04 0.13
C SER A 407 -15.12 26.34 0.27
N LEU A 408 -14.51 26.95 -0.74
CA LEU A 408 -13.12 27.39 -0.63
C LEU A 408 -13.03 28.57 0.34
N ARG A 409 -12.33 28.39 1.48
CA ARG A 409 -12.09 29.47 2.46
C ARG A 409 -10.89 30.32 2.06
N GLY A 410 -9.89 29.72 1.41
CA GLY A 410 -8.67 30.38 0.97
C GLY A 410 -7.52 29.40 0.85
N PHE A 411 -6.31 29.93 0.72
CA PHE A 411 -5.08 29.14 0.66
C PHE A 411 -3.95 29.83 1.43
N ILE A 412 -2.98 29.04 1.86
CA ILE A 412 -1.79 29.47 2.59
C ILE A 412 -0.59 29.16 1.71
N GLU A 413 0.09 30.18 1.19
CA GLU A 413 1.29 29.99 0.38
C GLU A 413 2.44 29.46 1.22
N HIS A 414 3.00 28.32 0.80
CA HIS A 414 4.10 27.66 1.48
C HIS A 414 4.81 26.71 0.52
N ASP A 415 6.00 27.12 0.08
CA ASP A 415 6.87 26.34 -0.81
C ASP A 415 7.17 24.94 -0.27
N ASP A 416 7.08 23.94 -1.15
CA ASP A 416 7.34 22.53 -0.84
C ASP A 416 6.56 22.00 0.38
N VAL A 417 5.39 22.59 0.68
CA VAL A 417 4.57 22.16 1.83
C VAL A 417 4.16 20.69 1.68
N LYS A 418 4.35 19.92 2.76
CA LYS A 418 4.06 18.47 2.79
C LYS A 418 2.85 18.15 3.65
N ARG A 419 2.57 18.99 4.65
CA ARG A 419 1.57 18.73 5.70
C ARG A 419 0.86 20.00 6.13
N ALA A 420 -0.36 19.80 6.60
CA ALA A 420 -1.05 20.73 7.48
C ALA A 420 -1.49 19.98 8.74
N VAL A 421 -1.42 20.64 9.89
CA VAL A 421 -1.99 20.20 11.17
C VAL A 421 -2.68 21.40 11.84
N PHE A 422 -3.52 21.19 12.84
CA PHE A 422 -4.09 22.29 13.62
C PHE A 422 -3.84 22.09 15.12
N ILE A 423 -3.70 23.20 15.84
CA ILE A 423 -3.61 23.21 17.31
C ILE A 423 -4.41 24.42 17.78
N GLY A 424 -5.48 24.18 18.53
CA GLY A 424 -6.45 25.22 18.89
C GLY A 424 -6.96 25.92 17.63
N ASP A 425 -6.90 27.25 17.64
CA ASP A 425 -7.42 28.10 16.57
C ASP A 425 -6.41 28.37 15.45
N SER A 426 -5.31 27.62 15.39
CA SER A 426 -4.22 27.84 14.42
C SER A 426 -4.03 26.65 13.49
N ILE A 427 -3.82 26.91 12.20
CA ILE A 427 -3.36 25.94 11.22
C ILE A 427 -1.86 26.08 11.07
N TYR A 428 -1.14 24.97 11.21
CA TYR A 428 0.28 24.86 10.98
C TYR A 428 0.53 24.17 9.65
N THR A 429 1.32 24.80 8.79
CA THR A 429 1.75 24.23 7.51
C THR A 429 3.24 23.92 7.59
N ILE A 430 3.66 22.77 7.07
CA ILE A 430 4.99 22.21 7.33
C ILE A 430 5.64 21.77 6.02
N SER A 431 6.82 22.32 5.73
CA SER A 431 7.77 21.84 4.72
C SER A 431 9.04 21.30 5.39
N ALA A 432 10.03 20.91 4.59
CA ALA A 432 11.33 20.47 5.12
C ALA A 432 12.09 21.57 5.88
N ASN A 433 11.86 22.84 5.51
CA ASN A 433 12.69 23.96 5.96
C ASN A 433 11.92 24.99 6.77
N LEU A 434 10.58 24.91 6.82
CA LEU A 434 9.76 25.96 7.41
C LEU A 434 8.48 25.38 8.03
N VAL A 435 8.11 25.91 9.18
CA VAL A 435 6.76 25.78 9.74
C VAL A 435 6.12 27.15 9.76
N LYS A 436 4.95 27.30 9.13
CA LYS A 436 4.13 28.52 9.27
C LYS A 436 2.94 28.23 10.15
N ALA A 437 2.59 29.16 11.04
CA ALA A 437 1.33 29.16 11.77
C ALA A 437 0.45 30.28 11.25
N VAL A 438 -0.81 29.97 10.95
CA VAL A 438 -1.83 30.95 10.54
C VAL A 438 -3.08 30.80 11.39
N SER A 439 -3.88 31.86 11.48
CA SER A 439 -5.22 31.81 12.05
C SER A 439 -6.10 30.83 11.27
N SER A 440 -6.79 29.90 11.92
CA SER A 440 -7.71 28.97 11.27
C SER A 440 -8.98 29.64 10.70
N THR A 441 -9.26 30.86 11.17
CA THR A 441 -10.43 31.65 10.76
C THR A 441 -10.09 32.65 9.66
N SER A 442 -9.08 33.50 9.87
CA SER A 442 -8.70 34.54 8.90
C SER A 442 -7.65 34.09 7.90
N LEU A 443 -6.97 32.97 8.15
CA LEU A 443 -5.79 32.50 7.40
C LEU A 443 -4.60 33.48 7.40
N GLU A 444 -4.65 34.51 8.24
CA GLU A 444 -3.54 35.46 8.41
C GLU A 444 -2.36 34.81 9.12
N LEU A 445 -1.16 35.20 8.69
CA LEU A 445 0.09 34.72 9.25
C LEU A 445 0.21 35.15 10.72
N ILE A 446 0.44 34.17 11.60
CA ILE A 446 0.76 34.41 13.01
C ILE A 446 2.27 34.43 13.19
N CYS A 447 2.97 33.40 12.71
CA CYS A 447 4.42 33.32 12.77
C CYS A 447 5.01 32.30 11.78
N GLU A 448 6.32 32.41 11.56
CA GLU A 448 7.12 31.46 10.79
C GLU A 448 8.31 30.98 11.64
N VAL A 449 8.63 29.69 11.53
CA VAL A 449 9.73 29.04 12.24
C VAL A 449 10.61 28.31 11.22
N PRO A 450 11.77 28.86 10.86
CA PRO A 450 12.75 28.16 10.04
C PRO A 450 13.27 26.90 10.75
N LEU A 451 13.32 25.78 10.04
CA LEU A 451 13.83 24.50 10.56
C LEU A 451 15.32 24.30 10.29
N THR A 452 15.91 25.09 9.38
CA THR A 452 17.34 25.05 9.05
C THR A 452 18.23 25.39 10.23
N GLU A 453 17.73 26.15 11.20
CA GLU A 453 18.46 26.55 12.42
C GLU A 453 18.33 25.52 13.57
N ILE A 454 17.42 24.55 13.47
CA ILE A 454 17.14 23.58 14.53
C ILE A 454 17.92 22.27 14.33
N LEU A 455 18.50 22.07 13.15
CA LEU A 455 19.28 20.88 12.78
C LEU A 455 20.81 21.10 12.77
N ALA A 456 21.26 22.32 13.10
CA ALA A 456 22.66 22.64 13.41
C ALA A 456 22.87 22.58 14.94
#